data_AF-A0A920QWQ3-F1
#
_entry.id   AF-A0A920QWQ3-F1
#
_cell.length_a   1.000
_cell.length_b   1.000
_cell.length_c   1.000
_cell.angle_alpha   90.00
_cell.angle_beta   90.00
_cell.angle_gamma   90.00
#
_symmetry.space_group_name_H-M   'P 1'
#
loop_
_entity.id
_entity.type
_entity.pdbx_description
1 polymer ?
#
loop_
_entity_poly.entity_id
_entity_poly.type
_entity_poly.pdbx_seq_one_letter_code
_entity_poly.pdbx_strand_id
1 'polypeptide(L)' 'MRVNGKLVDDSFKRDAGSTIPNFSLTDGVEILDAEHEGIIPELFFNEHSEIVLEGYNRSDSFHTEKSL' A
#
# COMPACT_ATOMS: atom_id res chain seq x y z
N MET A 1 8.26 -3.93 -10.43
CA MET A 1 9.03 -4.15 -9.18
C MET A 1 8.10 -4.77 -8.15
N ARG A 2 8.60 -5.65 -7.27
CA ARG A 2 7.83 -6.17 -6.15
C ARG A 2 8.39 -5.62 -4.85
N VAL A 3 7.50 -5.23 -3.95
CA VAL A 3 7.83 -4.78 -2.59
C VAL A 3 6.95 -5.55 -1.62
N ASN A 4 7.53 -5.98 -0.51
CA ASN A 4 6.83 -6.67 0.56
C ASN A 4 7.04 -5.90 1.86
N GLY A 5 6.03 -5.90 2.72
CA GLY A 5 6.11 -5.26 4.02
C GLY A 5 4.82 -5.36 4.80
N LYS A 6 4.87 -4.91 6.06
CA LYS A 6 3.68 -4.77 6.89
C LYS A 6 3.08 -3.39 6.70
N LEU A 7 1.75 -3.30 6.83
CA LEU A 7 1.10 -2.00 6.91
C LEU A 7 1.63 -1.23 8.13
N VAL A 8 1.96 0.04 7.96
CA VAL A 8 2.18 0.95 9.08
C VAL A 8 0.83 1.30 9.70
N ASP A 9 0.71 1.17 11.02
CA ASP A 9 -0.53 1.46 11.77
C ASP A 9 -1.07 2.86 11.42
N ASP A 10 -2.39 2.95 11.23
CA ASP A 10 -3.12 4.17 10.86
C ASP A 10 -2.64 4.90 9.58
N SER A 11 -1.85 4.24 8.72
CA SER A 11 -1.36 4.82 7.46
C SER A 11 -2.37 4.77 6.31
N PHE A 12 -3.29 3.79 6.33
CA PHE A 12 -4.26 3.61 5.25
C PHE A 12 -5.27 4.76 5.24
N LYS A 13 -5.31 5.49 4.13
CA LYS A 13 -6.22 6.61 3.90
C LYS A 13 -6.83 6.49 2.52
N ARG A 14 -8.11 6.82 2.42
CA ARG A 14 -8.83 6.97 1.14
C ARG A 14 -9.72 8.19 1.24
N ASP A 15 -9.46 9.19 0.40
CA ASP A 15 -10.29 10.38 0.34
C ASP A 15 -11.70 10.05 -0.16
N ALA A 16 -12.69 10.76 0.35
CA ALA A 16 -14.08 10.58 -0.05
C ALA A 16 -14.24 10.82 -1.56
N GLY A 17 -14.69 9.80 -2.29
CA GLY A 17 -14.85 9.85 -3.74
C GLY A 17 -13.62 9.46 -4.55
N SER A 18 -12.48 9.16 -3.91
CA SER A 18 -11.29 8.60 -4.58
C SER A 18 -11.34 7.08 -4.64
N THR A 19 -10.94 6.51 -5.78
CA THR A 19 -10.67 5.07 -5.94
C THR A 19 -9.22 4.71 -5.64
N ILE A 20 -8.39 5.71 -5.34
CA ILE A 20 -6.96 5.55 -5.09
C ILE A 20 -6.70 5.77 -3.60
N PRO A 21 -6.57 4.70 -2.80
CA PRO A 21 -6.04 4.80 -1.44
C PRO A 21 -4.53 5.03 -1.42
N ASN A 22 -4.08 5.65 -0.34
CA ASN A 22 -2.69 5.85 0.04
C ASN A 22 -2.43 5.08 1.34
N PHE A 23 -1.28 4.44 1.45
CA PHE A 23 -0.85 3.72 2.65
C PHE A 23 0.67 3.59 2.68
N SER A 24 1.23 3.21 3.83
CA SER A 24 2.67 3.01 3.96
C SER A 24 2.98 1.58 4.37
N LEU A 25 4.02 1.00 3.77
CA LEU A 25 4.57 -0.29 4.14
C LEU A 25 5.89 -0.13 4.88
N THR A 26 6.19 -1.03 5.81
CA THR A 26 7.47 -1.10 6.50
C THR A 26 8.00 -2.52 6.59
N ASP A 27 9.33 -2.67 6.51
CA ASP A 27 10.06 -3.89 6.85
C ASP A 27 10.61 -3.88 8.29
N GLY A 28 10.32 -2.82 9.05
CA GLY A 28 10.84 -2.56 10.39
C GLY A 28 12.05 -1.63 10.42
N VAL A 29 12.60 -1.25 9.26
CA VAL A 29 13.74 -0.32 9.13
C VAL A 29 13.34 0.90 8.30
N GLU A 30 12.79 0.66 7.11
CA GLU A 30 12.37 1.70 6.18
C GLU A 30 10.84 1.79 6.08
N ILE A 31 10.36 2.95 5.59
CA ILE A 31 8.95 3.19 5.29
C ILE A 31 8.85 3.52 3.81
N LEU A 32 7.91 2.86 3.13
CA LEU A 32 7.59 3.08 1.73
C LEU A 32 6.14 3.55 1.61
N ASP A 33 5.95 4.76 1.12
CA ASP A 33 4.62 5.26 0.77
C ASP A 33 4.14 4.67 -0.56
N ALA A 34 2.89 4.24 -0.60
CA ALA A 34 2.29 3.58 -1.75
C ALA A 34 0.92 4.18 -2.10
N GLU A 35 0.66 4.25 -3.40
CA GLU A 35 -0.62 4.58 -4.00
C GLU A 35 -1.12 3.40 -4.81
N HIS A 36 -2.38 3.03 -4.61
CA HIS A 36 -2.96 1.91 -5.32
C HIS A 36 -4.19 2.32 -6.12
N GLU A 37 -4.17 2.11 -7.43
CA GLU A 37 -5.34 2.33 -8.26
C GLU A 37 -6.15 1.03 -8.34
N GLY A 38 -7.20 0.92 -7.52
CA GLY A 38 -8.04 -0.28 -7.50
C GLY A 38 -8.75 -0.56 -6.18
N ILE A 39 -9.44 -1.70 -6.16
CA ILE A 39 -10.10 -2.21 -4.96
C ILE A 39 -9.07 -2.99 -4.14
N ILE A 40 -8.75 -2.50 -2.95
CA ILE A 40 -8.02 -3.28 -1.94
C ILE A 40 -9.05 -3.89 -0.98
N PRO A 41 -9.09 -5.23 -0.84
CA PRO A 41 -9.91 -5.87 0.18
C PRO A 41 -9.45 -5.47 1.58
N GLU A 42 -10.38 -5.09 2.47
CA GLU A 42 -10.08 -4.71 3.86
C GLU A 42 -9.30 -5.80 4.63
N LEU A 43 -9.44 -7.07 4.23
CA LEU A 43 -8.75 -8.21 4.83
C LEU A 43 -7.21 -8.14 4.71
N PHE A 44 -6.67 -7.38 3.74
CA PHE A 44 -5.23 -7.18 3.58
C PHE A 44 -4.60 -6.43 4.76
N PHE A 45 -5.38 -5.64 5.47
CA PHE A 45 -4.90 -4.74 6.51
C PHE A 45 -5.13 -5.36 7.89
N ASN A 46 -4.24 -6.27 8.28
CA ASN A 46 -4.19 -6.77 9.65
C ASN A 46 -2.75 -7.01 10.10
N GLU A 47 -2.52 -7.01 11.42
CA GLU A 47 -1.19 -7.11 12.05
C GLU A 47 -0.42 -8.41 11.70
N HIS A 48 -1.15 -9.44 11.27
CA HIS A 48 -0.63 -10.74 10.91
C HIS A 48 -0.32 -10.90 9.42
N SER A 49 -0.70 -9.93 8.59
CA SER A 49 -0.51 -9.99 7.13
C SER A 49 0.76 -9.28 6.70
N GLU A 50 1.50 -9.93 5.80
CA GLU A 50 2.51 -9.27 4.98
C GLU A 50 1.86 -8.92 3.63
N ILE A 51 1.97 -7.66 3.23
CA ILE A 51 1.42 -7.13 1.99
C ILE A 51 2.50 -7.21 0.93
N VAL A 52 2.14 -7.72 -0.25
CA VAL A 52 3.03 -7.75 -1.42
C VAL A 52 2.42 -6.88 -2.51
N LEU A 53 3.12 -5.84 -2.91
CA LEU A 53 2.72 -4.98 -4.04
C LEU A 53 3.57 -5.28 -5.27
N GLU A 54 2.96 -5.16 -6.44
CA GLU A 54 3.63 -5.18 -7.73
C GLU A 54 3.35 -3.85 -8.45
N GLY A 55 4.41 -3.13 -8.83
CA GLY A 55 4.29 -1.75 -9.28
C GLY A 55 5.62 -1.09 -9.64
N TYR A 56 5.68 0.25 -9.58
CA TYR A 56 6.84 1.06 -9.95
C TYR A 56 6.96 2.30 -9.06
N ASN A 57 8.18 2.82 -8.89
CA ASN A 57 8.41 4.09 -8.20
C ASN A 57 7.92 5.26 -9.07
N ARG A 58 7.13 6.15 -8.49
CA ARG A 58 6.61 7.37 -9.10
C ARG A 58 6.92 8.55 -8.18
N SER A 59 7.98 9.28 -8.51
CA SER A 59 8.50 10.38 -7.68
C SER A 59 8.75 9.92 -6.24
N ASP A 60 7.85 10.25 -5.32
CA ASP A 60 8.00 10.02 -3.88
C ASP A 60 7.14 8.84 -3.37
N SER A 61 6.41 8.14 -4.25
CA SER A 61 5.56 7.01 -3.86
C SER A 61 5.73 5.80 -4.77
N PHE A 62 5.36 4.63 -4.28
CA PHE A 62 5.26 3.41 -5.06
C PHE A 62 3.84 3.27 -5.62
N HIS A 63 3.70 3.31 -6.94
CA HIS A 63 2.40 3.19 -7.59
C HIS A 63 2.12 1.74 -7.99
N THR A 64 0.91 1.26 -7.73
CA THR A 64 0.45 -0.09 -8.07
C THR A 64 -0.96 -0.08 -8.65
N GLU A 65 -1.21 -0.90 -9.67
CA GLU A 65 -2.41 -0.83 -10.53
C GLU A 65 -3.20 -2.15 -10.57
N LYS A 66 -2.87 -3.12 -9.70
CA LYS A 66 -3.32 -4.51 -9.84
C LYS A 66 -4.21 -4.91 -8.67
N SER A 67 -5.42 -5.40 -8.95
CA SER A 67 -6.31 -6.01 -7.96
C SER A 67 -5.54 -7.04 -7.12
N LEU A 68 -5.42 -6.76 -5.82
CA LEU A 68 -4.82 -7.65 -4.82
C LEU A 68 -5.73 -8.86 -4.54
#